data_AF-A0A0W1R643-F1
#
_entry.id   AF-A0A0W1R643-F1
#
_cell.length_a   1.000
_cell.length_b   1.000
_cell.length_c   1.000
_cell.angle_alpha   90.00
_cell.angle_beta   90.00
_cell.angle_gamma   90.00
#
_symmetry.space_group_name_H-M   'P 1'
#
loop_
_entity.id
_entity.type
_entity.pdbx_description
1 polymer ?
#
loop_
_entity_poly.entity_id
_entity_poly.type
_entity_poly.pdbx_seq_one_letter_code
_entity_poly.pdbx_strand_id
1 'polypeptide(L)'
;MSEPPTSADTRPNWTRTFGVTAVVSIVYTAVVVGYSVLSSNVSISGPLWQSGGILTVFAFGSVGLPVALWYRYRYRSPVAFMSLMLLFWHVLVEFPPVGSGQGDSPGFTFVFVPAPLYVLVYLLLAGGESLLRKRGRERDGTDPTA
;
A
#
# COMPACT_ATOMS: atom_id res chain seq x y z
N MET A 1 -45.54 9.92 13.15
CA MET A 1 -44.48 10.84 12.69
C MET A 1 -43.18 10.11 12.90
N SER A 2 -42.70 9.43 11.86
CA SER A 2 -41.57 8.51 11.94
C SER A 2 -40.29 9.32 11.77
N GLU A 3 -39.38 9.27 12.74
CA GLU A 3 -38.07 9.90 12.61
C GLU A 3 -37.37 9.39 11.35
N PRO A 4 -36.80 10.27 10.51
CA PRO A 4 -36.00 9.84 9.37
C PRO A 4 -34.76 9.10 9.90
N PRO A 5 -34.33 8.02 9.25
CA PRO A 5 -33.17 7.25 9.69
C PRO A 5 -31.95 8.17 9.73
N THR A 6 -31.43 8.35 10.94
CA THR A 6 -30.14 8.97 11.23
C THR A 6 -29.12 8.38 10.26
N SER A 7 -28.42 9.24 9.52
CA SER A 7 -27.40 8.87 8.54
C SER A 7 -26.31 8.04 9.23
N ALA A 8 -26.52 6.73 9.24
CA ALA A 8 -25.67 5.75 9.85
C ALA A 8 -24.25 5.89 9.29
N ASP A 9 -23.27 5.87 10.19
CA ASP A 9 -21.84 5.96 9.96
C ASP A 9 -21.46 5.29 8.61
N THR A 10 -21.22 6.10 7.57
CA THR A 10 -21.06 5.66 6.16
C THR A 10 -19.66 5.09 5.92
N ARG A 11 -19.21 4.32 6.89
CA ARG A 11 -17.83 4.00 7.16
C ARG A 11 -17.77 2.48 7.04
N PRO A 12 -17.01 1.94 6.06
CA PRO A 12 -17.02 0.51 5.83
C PRO A 12 -16.65 -0.25 7.09
N ASN A 13 -17.35 -1.36 7.37
CA ASN A 13 -17.02 -2.20 8.52
C ASN A 13 -15.57 -2.73 8.41
N TRP A 14 -14.95 -3.02 9.55
CA TRP A 14 -13.56 -3.48 9.60
C TRP A 14 -13.39 -4.79 8.83
N THR A 15 -14.36 -5.71 8.92
CA THR A 15 -14.35 -6.98 8.19
C THR A 15 -14.23 -6.79 6.68
N ARG A 16 -14.99 -5.86 6.08
CA ARG A 16 -14.92 -5.56 4.65
C ARG A 16 -13.66 -4.79 4.29
N THR A 17 -13.17 -3.91 5.18
CA THR A 17 -11.89 -3.22 4.98
C THR A 17 -10.74 -4.23 4.90
N PHE A 18 -10.66 -5.15 5.86
CA PHE A 18 -9.67 -6.23 5.84
C PHE A 18 -9.87 -7.16 4.64
N GLY A 19 -11.12 -7.50 4.30
CA GLY A 19 -11.42 -8.33 3.13
C GLY A 19 -10.93 -7.70 1.82
N VAL A 20 -11.24 -6.43 1.57
CA VAL A 20 -10.78 -5.70 0.37
C VAL A 20 -9.25 -5.62 0.36
N THR A 21 -8.65 -5.27 1.50
CA THR A 21 -7.20 -5.16 1.65
C THR A 21 -6.49 -6.48 1.35
N ALA A 22 -7.01 -7.59 1.87
CA ALA A 22 -6.49 -8.92 1.65
C ALA A 22 -6.62 -9.33 0.18
N VAL A 23 -7.81 -9.13 -0.42
CA VAL A 23 -8.04 -9.43 -1.85
C VAL A 23 -7.07 -8.66 -2.74
N VAL A 24 -6.91 -7.36 -2.52
CA VAL A 24 -5.98 -6.54 -3.33
C VAL A 24 -4.53 -7.00 -3.16
N SER A 25 -4.11 -7.33 -1.93
CA SER A 25 -2.76 -7.83 -1.64
C SER A 25 -2.50 -9.20 -2.31
N ILE A 26 -3.50 -10.08 -2.31
CA ILE A 26 -3.43 -11.39 -2.99
C ILE A 26 -3.34 -11.20 -4.51
N VAL A 27 -4.18 -10.33 -5.10
CA VAL A 27 -4.16 -10.04 -6.53
C VAL A 27 -2.80 -9.47 -6.95
N TYR A 28 -2.28 -8.49 -6.19
CA TYR A 28 -0.95 -7.95 -6.42
C TYR A 28 0.13 -9.04 -6.39
N THR A 29 0.10 -9.90 -5.38
CA THR A 29 1.05 -11.01 -5.25
C THR A 29 0.97 -11.97 -6.44
N ALA A 30 -0.24 -12.34 -6.86
CA ALA A 30 -0.45 -13.21 -8.01
C ALA A 30 0.08 -12.61 -9.31
N VAL A 31 -0.10 -11.30 -9.53
CA VAL A 31 0.43 -10.59 -10.70
C VAL A 31 1.95 -10.59 -10.70
N VAL A 32 2.59 -10.25 -9.56
CA VAL A 32 4.05 -10.22 -9.45
C VAL A 32 4.66 -11.61 -9.65
N VAL A 33 4.07 -12.65 -9.05
CA VAL A 33 4.52 -14.03 -9.24
C VAL A 33 4.31 -14.49 -10.69
N GLY A 34 3.15 -14.20 -11.29
CA GLY A 34 2.87 -14.54 -12.69
C GLY A 34 3.86 -13.89 -13.65
N TYR A 35 4.15 -12.60 -13.47
CA TYR A 35 5.16 -11.89 -14.24
C TYR A 35 6.55 -12.51 -14.08
N SER A 36 6.92 -12.85 -12.84
CA SER A 36 8.21 -13.44 -12.49
C SER A 36 8.43 -14.81 -13.13
N VAL A 37 7.39 -15.65 -13.19
CA VAL A 37 7.44 -16.96 -13.85
C VAL A 37 7.60 -16.82 -15.36
N LEU A 38 6.93 -15.85 -15.97
CA LEU A 38 7.01 -15.60 -17.41
C LEU A 38 8.37 -15.02 -17.83
N SER A 39 9.03 -14.25 -16.96
CA SER A 39 10.29 -13.57 -17.29
C SER A 39 11.54 -14.41 -17.10
N SER A 40 11.45 -15.68 -16.66
CA SER A 40 12.60 -16.60 -16.42
C SER A 40 13.68 -16.09 -15.44
N ASN A 41 13.43 -14.99 -14.73
CA ASN A 41 14.43 -14.25 -13.93
C ASN A 41 14.43 -14.65 -12.44
N VAL A 42 13.70 -15.69 -12.04
CA VAL A 42 13.55 -16.02 -10.61
C VAL A 42 14.04 -17.43 -10.30
N SER A 43 15.29 -17.49 -9.89
CA SER A 43 15.88 -18.61 -9.15
C SER A 43 15.46 -18.49 -7.68
N ILE A 44 14.44 -19.24 -7.25
CA ILE A 44 14.09 -19.36 -5.82
C ILE A 44 15.10 -20.31 -5.18
N SER A 45 16.20 -19.76 -4.66
CA SER A 45 17.28 -20.53 -4.05
C SER A 45 17.07 -20.85 -2.55
N GLY A 46 15.89 -20.55 -1.99
CA GLY A 46 15.57 -20.74 -0.57
C GLY A 46 14.29 -21.54 -0.30
N PRO A 47 13.99 -21.87 0.97
CA PRO A 47 12.78 -22.59 1.35
C PRO A 47 11.53 -21.77 0.99
N LEU A 48 10.64 -22.33 0.18
CA LEU A 48 9.41 -21.67 -0.30
C LEU A 48 8.58 -21.03 0.82
N TRP A 49 8.55 -21.65 2.00
CA TRP A 49 7.82 -21.14 3.16
C TRP A 49 8.39 -19.84 3.73
N GLN A 50 9.72 -19.66 3.74
CA GLN A 50 10.34 -18.41 4.19
C GLN A 50 10.10 -17.28 3.18
N SER A 51 10.31 -17.57 1.89
CA SER A 51 10.07 -16.60 0.81
C SER A 51 8.60 -16.18 0.74
N GLY A 52 7.67 -17.13 0.89
CA GLY A 52 6.23 -16.85 0.90
C GLY A 52 5.77 -15.99 2.08
N GLY A 53 6.31 -16.24 3.28
CA GLY A 53 6.02 -15.42 4.46
C GLY A 53 6.46 -13.97 4.28
N ILE A 54 7.69 -13.75 3.79
CA ILE A 54 8.23 -12.41 3.55
C ILE A 54 7.43 -11.69 2.45
N LEU A 55 7.13 -12.37 1.34
CA LEU A 55 6.31 -11.83 0.25
C LEU A 55 4.94 -11.35 0.75
N THR A 56 4.30 -12.14 1.61
CA THR A 56 2.98 -11.81 2.15
C THR A 56 3.03 -10.52 2.98
N VAL A 57 3.98 -10.42 3.91
CA VAL A 57 4.15 -9.24 4.77
C VAL A 57 4.43 -7.99 3.91
N PHE A 58 5.29 -8.12 2.90
CA PHE A 58 5.60 -7.03 1.99
C PHE A 58 4.40 -6.60 1.15
N ALA A 59 3.63 -7.54 0.59
CA ALA A 59 2.43 -7.23 -0.18
C ALA A 59 1.40 -6.47 0.66
N PHE A 60 1.17 -6.93 1.90
CA PHE A 60 0.26 -6.26 2.82
C PHE A 60 0.76 -4.88 3.24
N GLY A 61 2.06 -4.72 3.52
CA GLY A 61 2.62 -3.42 3.91
C GLY A 61 2.65 -2.41 2.77
N SER A 62 3.06 -2.85 1.58
CA SER A 62 3.28 -1.98 0.42
C SER A 62 1.98 -1.56 -0.27
N VAL A 63 1.04 -2.49 -0.43
CA VAL A 63 -0.22 -2.26 -1.17
C VAL A 63 -1.42 -2.30 -0.24
N GLY A 64 -1.46 -3.28 0.68
CA GLY A 64 -2.59 -3.44 1.58
C GLY A 64 -2.81 -2.21 2.48
N LEU A 65 -1.76 -1.69 3.12
CA LEU A 65 -1.88 -0.59 4.06
C LEU A 65 -2.40 0.71 3.41
N PRO A 66 -1.87 1.21 2.27
CA PRO A 66 -2.44 2.35 1.57
C PRO A 66 -3.90 2.16 1.18
N VAL A 67 -4.27 0.97 0.69
CA VAL A 67 -5.64 0.65 0.28
C VAL A 67 -6.58 0.63 1.48
N ALA A 68 -6.16 0.07 2.62
CA ALA A 68 -6.92 0.09 3.85
C ALA A 68 -7.16 1.52 4.35
N LEU A 69 -6.10 2.36 4.34
CA LEU A 69 -6.16 3.76 4.73
C LEU A 69 -7.11 4.56 3.83
N TRP A 70 -7.07 4.31 2.53
CA TRP A 70 -7.98 4.94 1.58
C TRP A 70 -9.42 4.44 1.71
N TYR A 71 -9.65 3.12 1.75
CA TYR A 71 -10.99 2.56 1.81
C TYR A 71 -11.73 2.95 3.11
N ARG A 72 -11.02 2.93 4.24
CA ARG A 72 -11.59 3.24 5.56
C ARG A 72 -11.70 4.73 5.83
N TYR A 73 -10.61 5.47 5.61
CA TYR A 73 -10.49 6.87 6.04
C TYR A 73 -10.51 7.86 4.88
N ARG A 74 -10.59 7.38 3.63
CA ARG A 74 -10.53 8.19 2.41
C ARG A 74 -9.25 9.00 2.30
N TYR A 75 -8.14 8.57 2.91
CA TYR A 75 -6.84 9.21 2.74
C TYR A 75 -6.30 8.90 1.35
N ARG A 76 -6.05 9.93 0.54
CA ARG A 76 -5.59 9.77 -0.85
C ARG A 76 -4.07 9.76 -0.95
N SER A 77 -3.41 10.46 -0.02
CA SER A 77 -1.96 10.66 -0.02
C SER A 77 -1.18 9.35 0.02
N PRO A 78 -1.53 8.34 0.86
CA PRO A 78 -0.83 7.05 0.87
C PRO A 78 -0.94 6.30 -0.47
N VAL A 79 -2.12 6.33 -1.11
CA VAL A 79 -2.34 5.64 -2.40
C VAL A 79 -1.58 6.35 -3.52
N ALA A 80 -1.55 7.69 -3.53
CA ALA A 80 -0.77 8.43 -4.51
C ALA A 80 0.73 8.12 -4.40
N PHE A 81 1.27 8.06 -3.18
CA PHE A 81 2.66 7.68 -2.95
C PHE A 81 2.94 6.24 -3.37
N MET A 82 2.04 5.31 -3.06
CA MET A 82 2.11 3.90 -3.51
C MET A 82 2.17 3.80 -5.04
N SER A 83 1.26 4.48 -5.75
CA SER A 83 1.23 4.46 -7.21
C SER A 83 2.50 5.03 -7.84
N LEU A 84 3.03 6.13 -7.28
CA LEU A 84 4.28 6.73 -7.72
C LEU A 84 5.47 5.79 -7.48
N MET A 85 5.50 5.11 -6.34
CA MET A 85 6.50 4.09 -6.03
C MET A 85 6.45 2.90 -7.00
N LEU A 86 5.26 2.38 -7.31
CA LEU A 86 5.10 1.30 -8.29
C LEU A 86 5.50 1.72 -9.70
N LEU A 87 5.19 2.96 -10.10
CA LEU A 87 5.62 3.50 -11.39
C LEU A 87 7.14 3.68 -11.44
N PHE A 88 7.73 4.26 -10.39
CA PHE A 88 9.18 4.40 -10.27
C PHE A 88 9.87 3.03 -10.33
N TRP A 89 9.29 2.02 -9.68
CA TRP A 89 9.78 0.65 -9.74
C TRP A 89 9.74 0.07 -11.15
N HIS A 90 8.60 0.23 -11.85
CA HIS A 90 8.48 -0.23 -13.23
C HIS A 90 9.54 0.40 -14.14
N VAL A 91 9.81 1.71 -13.97
CA VAL A 91 10.87 2.41 -14.72
C VAL A 91 12.25 1.86 -14.39
N LEU A 92 12.57 1.59 -13.13
CA LEU A 92 13.87 1.02 -12.74
C LEU A 92 14.09 -0.40 -13.29
N VAL A 93 13.04 -1.20 -13.38
CA VAL A 93 13.11 -2.55 -13.94
C VAL A 93 13.31 -2.49 -15.46
N GLU A 94 12.59 -1.61 -16.15
CA GLU A 94 12.66 -1.46 -17.61
C GLU A 94 13.97 -0.77 -18.06
N PHE A 95 14.43 0.23 -17.29
CA PHE A 95 15.60 1.05 -17.58
C PHE A 95 16.58 1.02 -16.40
N PRO A 96 17.31 -0.10 -16.23
CA PRO A 96 18.23 -0.23 -15.11
C PRO A 96 19.37 0.79 -15.25
N PRO A 97 19.75 1.51 -14.18
CA PRO A 97 20.81 2.51 -14.25
C PRO A 97 22.14 1.89 -14.67
N VAL A 98 22.86 2.60 -15.53
CA VAL A 98 24.13 2.20 -16.15
C VAL A 98 25.11 1.67 -15.10
N GLY A 99 25.55 0.41 -15.25
CA GLY A 99 26.48 -0.27 -14.33
C GLY A 99 25.88 -1.48 -13.59
N SER A 100 24.57 -1.72 -13.70
CA SER A 100 23.90 -2.93 -13.21
C SER A 100 24.00 -4.07 -14.23
N GLY A 101 25.23 -4.47 -14.57
CA GLY A 101 25.44 -5.59 -15.48
C GLY A 101 24.79 -6.87 -14.96
N GLN A 102 23.86 -7.45 -15.73
CA GLN A 102 23.43 -8.86 -15.77
C GLN A 102 23.49 -9.68 -14.46
N GLY A 103 23.16 -9.07 -13.33
CA GLY A 103 23.16 -9.72 -12.03
C GLY A 103 21.86 -9.39 -11.32
N ASP A 104 21.10 -10.40 -10.94
CA ASP A 104 19.78 -10.37 -10.31
C ASP A 104 19.67 -9.57 -8.99
N SER A 105 20.73 -8.91 -8.53
CA SER A 105 20.85 -8.40 -7.15
C SER A 105 20.71 -6.88 -6.92
N PRO A 106 21.12 -5.95 -7.82
CA PRO A 106 21.12 -4.53 -7.47
C PRO A 106 19.69 -3.95 -7.33
N GLY A 107 18.80 -4.24 -8.28
CA GLY A 107 17.43 -3.72 -8.27
C GLY A 107 16.62 -4.18 -7.06
N PHE A 108 16.81 -5.43 -6.63
CA PHE A 108 16.13 -5.98 -5.46
C PHE A 108 16.57 -5.29 -4.16
N THR A 109 17.87 -5.06 -3.97
CA THR A 109 18.37 -4.41 -2.76
C THR A 109 17.90 -2.95 -2.63
N PHE A 110 17.88 -2.19 -3.73
CA PHE A 110 17.37 -0.81 -3.72
C PHE A 110 15.88 -0.70 -3.38
N VAL A 111 15.11 -1.77 -3.57
CA VAL A 111 13.66 -1.77 -3.38
C VAL A 111 13.26 -2.28 -2.00
N PHE A 112 13.89 -3.37 -1.54
CA PHE A 112 13.50 -4.04 -0.29
C PHE A 112 14.15 -3.40 0.94
N VAL A 113 15.36 -2.86 0.84
CA VAL A 113 16.03 -2.16 1.95
C VAL A 113 15.21 -0.97 2.47
N PRO A 114 14.67 -0.07 1.62
CA PRO A 114 13.85 1.05 2.08
C PRO A 114 12.38 0.69 2.31
N ALA A 115 11.92 -0.55 2.10
CA ALA A 115 10.50 -0.87 2.21
C ALA A 115 9.86 -0.55 3.58
N PRO A 116 10.53 -0.76 4.73
CA PRO A 116 10.01 -0.30 6.01
C PRO A 116 9.81 1.23 6.07
N LEU A 117 10.64 2.00 5.34
CA LEU A 117 10.51 3.45 5.26
C LEU A 117 9.26 3.85 4.45
N TYR A 118 8.88 3.10 3.42
CA TYR A 118 7.64 3.37 2.67
C TYR A 118 6.41 3.25 3.57
N VAL A 119 6.38 2.21 4.41
CA VAL A 119 5.32 2.02 5.41
C VAL A 119 5.26 3.20 6.38
N LEU A 120 6.42 3.66 6.87
CA LEU A 120 6.51 4.83 7.74
C LEU A 120 5.98 6.09 7.04
N VAL A 121 6.33 6.31 5.77
CA VAL A 121 5.84 7.44 4.98
C VAL A 121 4.33 7.37 4.78
N TYR A 122 3.75 6.19 4.52
CA TYR A 122 2.29 6.04 4.45
C TYR A 122 1.60 6.47 5.74
N LEU A 123 2.14 6.08 6.90
CA LEU A 123 1.60 6.46 8.20
C LEU A 123 1.75 7.97 8.46
N LEU A 124 2.89 8.56 8.10
CA LEU A 124 3.11 10.00 8.21
C LEU A 124 2.14 10.80 7.32
N LEU A 125 1.95 10.37 6.07
CA LEU A 125 1.00 10.99 5.15
C LEU A 125 -0.44 10.89 5.65
N ALA A 126 -0.85 9.71 6.13
CA ALA A 126 -2.17 9.51 6.72
C ALA A 126 -2.37 10.34 8.00
N GLY A 127 -1.34 10.40 8.86
CA GLY A 127 -1.36 11.21 10.09
C GLY A 127 -1.46 12.71 9.79
N GLY A 128 -0.69 13.20 8.81
CA GLY A 128 -0.76 14.58 8.34
C GLY A 128 -2.13 14.93 7.76
N GLU A 129 -2.69 14.07 6.90
CA GLU A 129 -4.03 14.27 6.32
C GLU A 129 -5.13 14.25 7.40
N SER A 130 -4.99 13.40 8.42
CA SER A 130 -5.87 13.38 9.59
C SER A 130 -5.83 14.71 10.35
N LEU A 131 -4.64 15.23 10.64
CA LEU A 131 -4.45 16.48 11.38
C LEU A 131 -5.01 17.68 10.62
N LEU A 132 -4.78 17.75 9.30
CA LEU A 132 -5.29 18.82 8.44
C LEU A 132 -6.82 18.82 8.39
N ARG A 133 -7.45 17.65 8.30
CA ARG A 133 -8.90 17.52 8.33
C ARG A 133 -9.50 17.95 9.67
N LYS A 134 -8.83 17.61 10.79
CA LYS A 134 -9.26 18.05 12.12
C LYS A 134 -9.23 19.58 12.24
N ARG A 135 -8.11 20.20 11.86
CA ARG A 135 -7.97 21.68 11.87
C ARG A 135 -8.96 22.38 10.95
N GLY A 136 -9.29 21.79 9.80
CA GLY A 136 -10.33 22.32 8.90
C GLY A 136 -11.70 22.36 9.58
N ARG A 137 -12.09 21.29 10.28
CA ARG A 137 -13.38 21.23 11.00
C ARG A 137 -13.46 22.21 12.17
N GLU A 138 -12.39 22.34 12.94
CA GLU A 138 -12.27 23.33 14.02
C GLU A 138 -12.43 24.76 13.46
N ARG A 139 -11.84 25.04 12.29
CA ARG A 139 -11.94 26.35 11.63
C ARG A 139 -13.33 26.64 11.06
N ASP A 140 -14.00 25.62 10.54
CA ASP A 140 -15.32 25.75 9.92
C ASP A 140 -16.49 25.65 10.94
N GLY A 141 -16.19 25.45 12.23
CA GLY A 141 -17.20 25.31 13.29
C GLY A 141 -18.08 24.06 13.16
N THR A 142 -17.64 23.07 12.39
CA THR A 142 -18.38 21.84 12.09
C THR A 142 -17.92 20.65 12.94
N ASP A 143 -17.16 20.93 14.00
CA ASP A 143 -16.69 19.88 14.91
C ASP A 143 -17.82 19.50 15.88
N PRO A 144 -18.38 18.27 15.81
CA PRO A 144 -19.47 17.84 16.68
C PRO A 144 -19.01 17.59 18.13
N THR A 145 -17.72 17.80 18.42
CA THR A 145 -17.10 17.65 19.74
C THR A 145 -16.71 18.97 20.41
N ALA A 146 -16.97 20.11 19.76
CA ALA A 146 -16.77 21.45 20.31
C ALA A 146 -18.06 21.99 20.95
#